data_AF-A0A4Q8QHB1-F1
#
_entry.id   AF-A0A4Q8QHB1-F1
#
_cell.length_a   1.000
_cell.length_b   1.000
_cell.length_c   1.000
_cell.angle_alpha   90.00
_cell.angle_beta   90.00
_cell.angle_gamma   90.00
#
_symmetry.space_group_name_H-M   'P 1'
#
loop_
_entity.id
_entity.type
_entity.pdbx_description
1 polymer ?
#
loop_
_entity_poly.entity_id
_entity_poly.type
_entity_poly.pdbx_seq_one_letter_code
_entity_poly.pdbx_strand_id
1 'polypeptide(L)'
;VDGLDLDKLGFVGVQPHDTGRPGYHPGMMLKLYIYGYLNRVPSSRRLERECQRNIEMIWLTGQLAPDFKTIADFRKDNGKAIREVCR
;
A
#
# COMPACT_ATOMS: atom_id res chain seq x y z
N VAL A 1 -9.78 4.75 3.95
CA VAL A 1 -9.04 3.53 4.32
C VAL A 1 -9.15 3.26 5.82
N ASP A 2 -8.99 4.27 6.68
CA ASP A 2 -8.91 4.06 8.14
C ASP A 2 -10.22 3.55 8.79
N GLY A 3 -11.37 3.65 8.11
CA GLY A 3 -12.62 3.04 8.55
C GLY A 3 -12.90 1.64 8.01
N LEU A 4 -11.96 1.02 7.28
CA LEU A 4 -12.15 -0.31 6.69
C LEU A 4 -11.63 -1.40 7.62
N ASP A 5 -12.39 -2.49 7.74
CA ASP A 5 -11.93 -3.72 8.38
C ASP A 5 -11.13 -4.56 7.36
N LEU A 6 -9.82 -4.28 7.29
CA LEU A 6 -8.94 -4.87 6.28
C LEU A 6 -8.77 -6.38 6.44
N ASP A 7 -8.90 -6.91 7.65
CA ASP A 7 -8.80 -8.34 7.92
C ASP A 7 -10.01 -9.08 7.33
N LYS A 8 -11.22 -8.58 7.58
CA LYS A 8 -12.45 -9.11 6.98
C LYS A 8 -12.50 -8.98 5.46
N LEU A 9 -11.84 -7.97 4.91
CA LEU A 9 -11.72 -7.76 3.46
C LEU A 9 -10.67 -8.66 2.80
N GLY A 10 -9.94 -9.46 3.59
CA GLY A 10 -8.97 -10.43 3.10
C GLY A 10 -7.62 -9.82 2.70
N PHE A 11 -7.22 -8.70 3.29
CA PHE A 11 -5.86 -8.19 3.13
C PHE A 11 -4.86 -9.04 3.91
N VAL A 12 -3.76 -9.42 3.26
CA VAL A 12 -2.65 -10.15 3.87
C VAL A 12 -1.74 -9.16 4.60
N GLY A 13 -1.25 -9.54 5.78
CA GLY A 13 -0.29 -8.75 6.57
C GLY A 13 -0.92 -7.72 7.51
N VAL A 14 -2.24 -7.81 7.77
CA VAL A 14 -2.92 -6.98 8.78
C VAL A 14 -2.39 -7.32 10.17
N GLN A 15 -2.27 -8.62 10.47
CA GLN A 15 -1.57 -9.09 11.65
C GLN A 15 -0.09 -9.29 11.32
N PRO A 16 0.83 -8.61 12.03
CA PRO A 16 2.25 -8.82 11.84
C PRO A 16 2.64 -10.22 12.32
N HIS A 17 3.68 -10.79 11.71
CA HIS A 17 4.27 -12.03 12.21
C HIS A 17 4.94 -11.80 13.56
N ASP A 18 4.92 -12.82 14.43
CA ASP A 18 5.54 -12.78 15.77
C ASP A 18 7.07 -12.60 15.70
N THR A 19 7.69 -12.96 14.58
CA THR A 19 9.14 -12.89 14.39
C THR A 19 9.51 -11.97 13.23
N GLY A 20 10.62 -11.25 13.39
CA GLY A 20 11.21 -10.40 12.37
C GLY A 20 10.71 -8.95 12.41
N ARG A 21 11.15 -8.15 11.43
CA ARG A 21 10.64 -6.79 11.29
C ARG A 21 9.22 -6.86 10.70
N PRO A 22 8.22 -6.23 11.32
CA PRO A 22 6.89 -6.20 10.75
C PRO A 22 6.93 -5.55 9.36
N GLY A 23 6.21 -6.15 8.42
CA GLY A 23 6.01 -5.57 7.11
C GLY A 23 5.21 -4.26 7.17
N TYR A 24 5.10 -3.58 6.04
CA TYR A 24 4.25 -2.41 5.94
C TYR A 24 2.78 -2.79 6.14
N HIS A 25 2.07 -2.03 6.98
CA HIS A 25 0.67 -2.27 7.24
C HIS A 25 -0.16 -2.13 5.94
N PRO A 26 -1.07 -3.08 5.61
CA PRO A 26 -1.86 -3.08 4.38
C PRO A 26 -2.64 -1.79 4.15
N GLY A 27 -3.09 -1.13 5.22
CA GLY A 27 -3.78 0.16 5.12
C GLY A 27 -2.91 1.28 4.55
N MET A 28 -1.62 1.32 4.90
CA MET A 28 -0.69 2.29 4.33
C MET A 28 -0.41 1.95 2.85
N MET A 29 -0.17 0.68 2.55
CA MET A 29 0.05 0.21 1.18
C MET A 29 -1.17 0.47 0.28
N LEU A 30 -2.39 0.31 0.81
CA LEU A 30 -3.62 0.61 0.11
C LEU A 30 -3.78 2.11 -0.17
N LYS A 31 -3.45 3.00 0.78
CA LYS A 31 -3.44 4.46 0.55
C LYS A 31 -2.51 4.83 -0.60
N LEU A 32 -1.29 4.27 -0.60
CA LEU A 32 -0.31 4.44 -1.68
C LEU A 32 -0.88 3.97 -3.03
N TYR A 33 -1.57 2.83 -3.04
CA TYR A 33 -2.15 2.26 -4.26
C TYR A 33 -3.32 3.10 -4.81
N ILE A 34 -4.18 3.60 -3.93
CA ILE A 34 -5.28 4.52 -4.28
C ILE A 34 -4.73 5.82 -4.86
N TYR A 35 -3.71 6.41 -4.22
CA TYR A 35 -3.02 7.59 -4.76
C TYR A 35 -2.49 7.34 -6.17
N GLY A 36 -1.83 6.19 -6.39
CA GLY A 36 -1.32 5.81 -7.71
C GLY A 36 -2.41 5.70 -8.76
N TYR A 37 -3.58 5.14 -8.42
CA TYR A 37 -4.72 5.04 -9.33
C TYR A 37 -5.28 6.42 -9.70
N LEU A 38 -5.53 7.27 -8.69
CA LEU A 38 -6.07 8.63 -8.89
C LEU A 38 -5.14 9.52 -9.72
N ASN A 39 -3.82 9.38 -9.53
CA ASN A 39 -2.81 10.16 -10.24
C ASN A 39 -2.30 9.51 -11.53
N ARG A 40 -2.93 8.41 -11.98
CA ARG A 40 -2.54 7.66 -13.20
C ARG A 40 -1.06 7.25 -13.20
N VAL A 41 -0.56 6.80 -12.04
CA VAL A 41 0.80 6.29 -11.83
C VAL A 41 0.75 4.77 -11.59
N PRO A 42 0.67 3.93 -12.64
CA PRO A 42 0.53 2.48 -12.50
C PRO A 42 1.87 1.76 -12.20
N SER A 43 3.01 2.44 -12.36
CA SER A 43 4.33 1.83 -12.20
C SER A 43 4.77 1.85 -10.74
N SER A 44 5.03 0.67 -10.16
CA SER A 44 5.56 0.54 -8.79
C SER A 44 6.88 1.30 -8.61
N ARG A 45 7.77 1.29 -9.63
CA ARG A 45 9.02 2.07 -9.59
C ARG A 45 8.79 3.57 -9.60
N ARG A 46 7.72 4.04 -10.26
CA ARG A 46 7.36 5.45 -10.23
C ARG A 46 6.77 5.82 -8.87
N LEU A 47 5.91 4.96 -8.30
CA LEU A 47 5.37 5.15 -6.95
C LEU A 47 6.46 5.21 -5.88
N GLU A 48 7.45 4.32 -5.92
CA GLU A 48 8.63 4.36 -5.04
C GLU A 48 9.33 5.73 -5.09
N ARG A 49 9.57 6.27 -6.30
CA ARG A 49 10.18 7.61 -6.44
C ARG A 49 9.27 8.72 -5.91
N GLU A 50 7.96 8.63 -6.14
CA GLU A 50 7.00 9.60 -5.61
C GLU A 50 7.03 9.63 -4.07
N CYS A 51 7.14 8.47 -3.40
CA CYS A 51 7.23 8.39 -1.94
C CYS A 51 8.44 9.15 -1.36
N GLN A 52 9.49 9.36 -2.15
CA GLN A 52 10.71 10.02 -1.70
C GLN A 52 10.77 11.52 -2.04
N ARG A 53 10.01 11.98 -3.05
CA ARG A 53 10.16 13.33 -3.61
C ARG A 53 8.91 14.19 -3.56
N ASN A 54 7.74 13.56 -3.48
CA ASN A 54 6.46 14.25 -3.51
C ASN A 54 5.96 14.45 -2.09
N ILE A 55 5.78 15.71 -1.68
CA ILE A 55 5.39 16.05 -0.31
C ILE A 55 4.03 15.47 0.08
N GLU A 56 3.10 15.34 -0.88
CA GLU A 56 1.80 14.71 -0.64
C GLU A 56 1.98 13.24 -0.28
N MET A 57 2.87 12.53 -0.99
CA MET A 57 3.15 11.13 -0.71
C MET A 57 3.93 10.94 0.57
N ILE A 58 4.93 11.78 0.85
CA ILE A 58 5.68 11.76 2.10
C ILE A 58 4.73 11.95 3.29
N TRP A 59 3.75 12.84 3.17
CA TRP A 59 2.73 13.04 4.20
C TRP A 59 1.78 11.84 4.30
N LEU A 60 1.27 11.34 3.17
CA LEU A 60 0.32 10.22 3.11
C LEU A 60 0.89 8.93 3.70
N THR A 61 2.16 8.63 3.43
CA THR A 61 2.84 7.43 3.91
C THR A 61 3.47 7.60 5.30
N GLY A 62 3.41 8.80 5.88
CA GLY A 62 4.09 9.09 7.15
C GLY A 62 5.61 8.93 7.05
N GLN A 63 6.20 9.41 5.95
CA GLN A 63 7.63 9.31 5.60
C GLN A 63 8.13 7.88 5.31
N LEU A 64 7.22 6.89 5.25
CA LEU A 64 7.58 5.55 4.80
C LEU A 64 7.77 5.53 3.29
N ALA A 65 8.86 4.90 2.83
CA ALA A 65 9.20 4.77 1.42
C ALA A 65 9.36 3.28 1.06
N PRO A 66 8.26 2.53 0.86
CA PRO A 66 8.33 1.15 0.42
C PRO A 66 9.01 1.07 -0.96
N ASP A 67 9.85 0.05 -1.15
CA ASP A 67 10.53 -0.16 -2.42
C ASP A 67 9.55 -0.66 -3.51
N PHE A 68 9.98 -0.56 -4.77
CA PHE A 68 9.13 -0.96 -5.89
C PHE A 68 8.67 -2.42 -5.82
N LYS A 69 9.49 -3.29 -5.22
CA LYS A 69 9.22 -4.73 -5.12
C LYS A 69 8.10 -4.97 -4.12
N THR A 70 8.18 -4.35 -2.95
CA THR A 70 7.17 -4.39 -1.89
C THR A 70 5.82 -3.87 -2.38
N ILE A 71 5.81 -2.80 -3.17
CA ILE A 71 4.58 -2.27 -3.81
C ILE A 71 4.01 -3.28 -4.82
N ALA A 72 4.87 -3.88 -5.64
CA ALA A 72 4.44 -4.86 -6.64
C ALA A 72 3.88 -6.15 -6.00
N ASP A 73 4.56 -6.66 -4.99
CA ASP A 73 4.16 -7.86 -4.22
C ASP A 73 2.84 -7.60 -3.49
N PHE A 74 2.67 -6.44 -2.84
CA PHE A 74 1.40 -6.06 -2.23
C PHE A 74 0.22 -6.12 -3.21
N ARG A 75 0.36 -5.56 -4.43
CA ARG A 75 -0.69 -5.66 -5.45
C ARG A 75 -0.96 -7.12 -5.82
N LYS A 76 0.10 -7.90 -6.04
CA LYS A 76 -0.01 -9.28 -6.50
C LYS A 76 -0.78 -10.12 -5.48
N ASP A 77 -0.43 -9.96 -4.20
CA ASP A 77 -0.97 -10.79 -3.12
C ASP A 77 -2.37 -10.34 -2.68
N ASN A 78 -2.69 -9.05 -2.82
CA ASN A 78 -3.97 -8.47 -2.37
C ASN A 78 -4.93 -8.10 -3.51
N GLY A 79 -4.69 -8.53 -4.76
CA GLY A 79 -5.44 -8.07 -5.93
C GLY A 79 -6.95 -8.39 -5.93
N LYS A 80 -7.40 -9.38 -5.16
CA LYS A 80 -8.84 -9.63 -4.94
C LYS A 80 -9.42 -8.60 -3.96
N ALA A 81 -8.80 -8.44 -2.79
CA ALA A 81 -9.23 -7.49 -1.76
C ALA A 81 -9.25 -6.04 -2.26
N ILE A 82 -8.24 -5.63 -3.04
CA ILE A 82 -8.19 -4.30 -3.64
C ILE A 82 -9.39 -4.05 -4.57
N ARG A 83 -9.81 -5.05 -5.35
CA ARG A 83 -10.97 -4.91 -6.25
C ARG A 83 -12.28 -4.80 -5.49
N GLU A 84 -12.45 -5.54 -4.39
CA GLU A 84 -13.64 -5.46 -3.56
C GLU A 84 -13.77 -4.08 -2.88
N VAL A 85 -12.66 -3.49 -2.44
CA VAL A 85 -12.67 -2.15 -1.82
C VAL A 85 -12.98 -1.04 -2.83
N CYS A 86 -12.51 -1.17 -4.07
CA CYS A 86 -12.63 -0.13 -5.10
C CYS A 86 -13.80 -0.37 -6.07
N ARG A 87 -14.78 -1.20 -5.69
CA ARG A 87 -15.97 -1.47 -6.48
C ARG A 87 -17.00 -0.34 -6.40
#